data_AF-E2BZ41-F1
#
_entry.id   AF-E2BZ41-F1
#
_cell.length_a   1.000
_cell.length_b   1.000
_cell.length_c   1.000
_cell.angle_alpha   90.00
_cell.angle_beta   90.00
_cell.angle_gamma   90.00
#
_symmetry.space_group_name_H-M   'P 1'
#
loop_
_entity.id
_entity.type
_entity.pdbx_description
1 polymer ?
#
loop_
_entity_poly.entity_id
_entity_poly.type
_entity_poly.pdbx_seq_one_letter_code
_entity_poly.pdbx_strand_id
1 'polypeptide(L)'
;MEGRRYNPYAKVPPDEEIVISGIASRFPDTDNMKEFQENLLNKVDFVHYDMPTRSGKINNADNFDAQYFDVSPEEAHVTDLMCRMLFEHTYEVIITTLE
;
A
#
# COMPACT_ATOMS: atom_id res chain seq x y z
N MET A 1 -29.03 -17.22 11.44
CA MET A 1 -28.37 -17.10 10.13
C MET A 1 -27.17 -18.02 10.17
N GLU A 2 -27.25 -19.16 9.51
CA GLU A 2 -26.20 -20.18 9.51
C GLU A 2 -25.01 -19.68 8.66
N GLY A 3 -23.84 -19.57 9.27
CA GLY A 3 -22.64 -19.07 8.60
C GLY A 3 -22.21 -20.04 7.50
N ARG A 4 -22.40 -19.65 6.24
CA ARG A 4 -21.83 -20.38 5.10
C ARG A 4 -20.32 -20.44 5.28
N ARG A 5 -19.76 -21.64 5.45
CA ARG A 5 -18.32 -21.86 5.41
C ARG A 5 -17.82 -21.55 4.00
N TYR A 6 -16.85 -20.66 3.90
CA TYR A 6 -16.17 -20.35 2.64
C TYR A 6 -15.54 -21.63 2.08
N ASN A 7 -15.87 -21.97 0.83
CA ASN A 7 -15.27 -23.08 0.09
C ASN A 7 -14.44 -22.50 -1.07
N PRO A 8 -13.10 -22.49 -0.98
CA PRO A 8 -12.23 -21.92 -2.02
C PRO A 8 -12.24 -22.70 -3.34
N TYR A 9 -12.86 -23.88 -3.39
CA TYR A 9 -12.94 -24.74 -4.57
C TYR A 9 -14.32 -24.74 -5.24
N ALA A 10 -15.28 -23.98 -4.71
CA ALA A 10 -16.55 -23.78 -5.38
C ALA A 10 -16.32 -22.94 -6.64
N LYS A 11 -16.70 -23.46 -7.81
CA LYS A 11 -16.68 -22.67 -9.04
C LYS A 11 -17.73 -21.57 -8.92
N VAL A 12 -17.27 -20.32 -8.92
CA VAL A 12 -18.09 -19.12 -8.92
C VAL A 12 -18.25 -18.66 -10.37
N PRO A 13 -19.41 -18.10 -10.78
CA PRO A 13 -19.53 -17.44 -12.07
C PRO A 13 -18.42 -16.40 -12.27
N PRO A 14 -17.86 -16.22 -13.48
CA PRO A 14 -16.77 -15.28 -13.71
C PRO A 14 -17.09 -13.83 -13.31
N ASP A 15 -18.37 -13.43 -13.39
CA ASP A 15 -18.89 -12.11 -13.00
C ASP A 15 -19.00 -11.90 -11.49
N GLU A 16 -18.94 -12.99 -10.71
CA GLU A 16 -18.98 -12.98 -9.24
C GLU A 16 -17.60 -13.32 -8.63
N GLU A 17 -16.57 -13.50 -9.47
CA GLU A 17 -15.22 -13.82 -9.02
C GLU A 17 -14.55 -12.59 -8.40
N ILE A 18 -14.08 -12.74 -7.15
CA ILE A 18 -13.31 -11.71 -6.46
C ILE A 18 -11.85 -11.89 -6.83
N VAL A 19 -11.28 -10.90 -7.51
CA VAL A 19 -9.87 -10.88 -7.90
C VAL A 19 -9.13 -9.73 -7.22
N ILE A 20 -7.82 -9.90 -7.05
CA ILE A 20 -6.93 -8.79 -6.72
C ILE A 20 -6.50 -8.18 -8.06
N SER A 21 -7.13 -7.08 -8.46
CA SER A 21 -6.89 -6.44 -9.76
C SER A 21 -5.65 -5.53 -9.75
N GLY A 22 -5.19 -5.09 -8.58
CA GLY A 22 -4.02 -4.24 -8.44
C GLY A 22 -3.54 -4.16 -7.00
N ILE A 23 -2.27 -3.83 -6.82
CA ILE A 23 -1.60 -3.68 -5.52
C ILE A 23 -0.65 -2.50 -5.58
N ALA A 24 -0.74 -1.58 -4.62
CA ALA A 24 0.26 -0.56 -4.35
C ALA A 24 0.52 -0.52 -2.86
N SER A 25 1.76 -0.19 -2.50
CA SER A 25 2.23 -0.22 -1.12
C SER A 25 3.51 0.57 -0.96
N ARG A 26 3.79 0.98 0.27
CA ARG A 26 5.12 1.39 0.72
C ARG A 26 5.60 0.41 1.78
N PHE A 27 6.79 -0.16 1.55
CA PHE A 27 7.46 -1.02 2.50
C PHE A 27 8.72 -0.35 3.03
N PRO A 28 9.22 -0.76 4.19
CA PRO A 28 10.42 -0.15 4.76
C PRO A 28 11.61 -0.25 3.81
N ASP A 29 12.43 0.81 3.75
CA ASP A 29 13.61 0.92 2.90
C ASP A 29 13.37 0.60 1.42
N THR A 30 12.16 0.87 0.92
CA THR A 30 11.81 0.69 -0.49
C THR A 30 10.90 1.82 -0.96
N ASP A 31 11.17 2.35 -2.16
CA ASP A 31 10.41 3.46 -2.72
C ASP A 31 9.28 3.00 -3.63
N ASN A 32 9.33 1.75 -4.12
CA ASN A 32 8.32 1.20 -5.03
C ASN A 32 8.22 -0.34 -4.95
N MET A 33 7.14 -0.89 -5.53
CA MET A 33 6.86 -2.33 -5.52
C MET A 33 7.95 -3.18 -6.18
N LYS A 34 8.61 -2.67 -7.22
CA LYS A 34 9.66 -3.40 -7.94
C LYS A 34 10.90 -3.57 -7.05
N GLU A 35 11.33 -2.49 -6.41
CA GLU A 35 12.42 -2.53 -5.44
C GLU A 35 12.08 -3.46 -4.26
N PHE A 36 10.85 -3.39 -3.75
CA PHE A 36 10.40 -4.32 -2.71
C PHE A 36 10.47 -5.78 -3.18
N GLN A 37 9.99 -6.10 -4.38
CA GLN A 37 10.08 -7.45 -4.93
C GLN A 37 11.53 -7.93 -5.04
N GLU A 38 12.42 -7.09 -5.57
CA GLU A 38 13.85 -7.42 -5.70
C GLU A 38 14.50 -7.66 -4.33
N ASN A 39 14.28 -6.75 -3.37
CA ASN A 39 14.82 -6.86 -2.01
C ASN A 39 14.27 -8.08 -1.27
N LEU A 40 12.98 -8.37 -1.42
CA LEU A 40 12.33 -9.53 -0.82
C LEU A 40 12.90 -10.84 -1.37
N LEU A 41 13.06 -10.95 -2.70
CA LEU A 41 13.63 -12.13 -3.35
C LEU A 41 15.10 -12.34 -2.98
N ASN A 42 15.83 -11.24 -2.74
CA ASN A 42 17.21 -11.25 -2.27
C ASN A 42 17.34 -11.42 -0.74
N LYS A 43 16.23 -11.56 -0.01
CA LYS A 43 16.19 -11.76 1.45
C LYS A 43 16.83 -10.62 2.24
N VAL A 44 16.69 -9.38 1.75
CA VAL A 44 17.11 -8.18 2.48
C VAL A 44 16.28 -8.06 3.76
N ASP A 45 16.93 -7.77 4.90
CA ASP A 45 16.26 -7.50 6.17
C ASP A 45 15.84 -6.02 6.22
N PHE A 46 14.55 -5.79 6.43
CA PHE A 46 13.93 -4.46 6.50
C PHE A 46 13.79 -3.94 7.93
N VAL A 47 14.34 -4.68 8.91
CA VAL A 47 14.23 -4.36 10.34
C VAL A 47 15.45 -3.57 10.79
N HIS A 48 15.19 -2.35 11.27
CA HIS A 48 16.14 -1.52 11.97
C HIS A 48 16.13 -1.83 13.47
N TYR A 49 17.34 -1.99 14.02
CA TYR A 49 17.57 -2.27 15.44
C TYR A 49 17.93 -0.98 16.17
N ASP A 50 16.90 -0.20 16.49
CA ASP A 50 17.03 1.09 17.18
C ASP A 50 16.02 1.16 18.34
N MET A 51 15.35 2.28 18.55
CA MET A 51 14.21 2.42 19.46
C MET A 51 12.92 2.63 18.65
N PRO A 52 11.94 1.70 18.63
CA PRO A 52 11.87 0.41 19.33
C PRO A 52 12.87 -0.62 18.81
N THR A 53 13.17 -1.63 19.63
CA THR A 53 14.25 -2.63 19.42
C THR A 53 14.27 -3.24 18.02
N ARG A 54 13.11 -3.31 17.35
CA ARG A 54 12.95 -3.75 15.97
C ARG A 54 11.84 -2.92 15.31
N SER A 55 12.15 -2.21 14.24
CA SER A 55 11.16 -1.42 13.47
C SER A 55 11.53 -1.32 12.00
N GLY A 56 10.53 -1.30 11.12
CA GLY A 56 10.72 -0.87 9.74
C GLY A 56 10.38 0.61 9.61
N LYS A 57 11.18 1.36 8.84
CA LYS A 57 10.95 2.78 8.57
C LYS A 57 10.54 2.97 7.12
N ILE A 58 9.38 3.58 6.90
CA ILE A 58 8.92 3.91 5.54
C ILE A 58 9.70 5.12 5.05
N ASN A 59 10.20 5.05 3.83
CA ASN A 59 10.90 6.16 3.18
C ASN A 59 9.92 7.30 2.92
N ASN A 60 10.38 8.55 3.12
CA ASN A 60 9.64 9.75 2.69
C ASN A 60 8.19 9.83 3.20
N ALA A 61 7.92 9.31 4.41
CA ALA A 61 6.58 9.20 4.97
C ALA A 61 5.86 10.55 5.19
N ASP A 62 6.61 11.65 5.18
CA ASP A 62 6.11 13.03 5.31
C ASP A 62 5.76 13.71 3.97
N ASN A 63 6.14 13.10 2.84
CA ASN A 63 5.84 13.63 1.52
C ASN A 63 4.36 13.41 1.15
N PHE A 64 3.79 14.41 0.47
CA PHE A 64 2.43 14.35 -0.06
C PHE A 64 2.27 15.38 -1.19
N ASP A 65 1.79 14.96 -2.37
CA ASP A 65 1.49 15.88 -3.48
C ASP A 65 0.15 16.61 -3.29
N ALA A 66 0.14 17.58 -2.38
CA ALA A 66 -1.06 18.34 -2.04
C ALA A 66 -1.67 19.08 -3.26
N GLN A 67 -0.83 19.59 -4.17
CA GLN A 67 -1.30 20.29 -5.36
C GLN A 67 -2.05 19.35 -6.31
N TYR A 68 -1.57 18.12 -6.47
CA TYR A 68 -2.25 17.13 -7.31
C TYR A 68 -3.66 16.79 -6.79
N PHE A 69 -3.82 16.69 -5.46
CA PHE A 69 -5.10 16.37 -4.83
C PHE A 69 -5.98 17.59 -4.51
N ASP A 70 -5.61 18.79 -4.99
CA ASP A 70 -6.30 20.05 -4.72
C ASP A 70 -6.48 20.34 -3.21
N VAL A 71 -5.46 19.98 -2.42
CA VAL A 71 -5.38 20.20 -0.97
C VAL A 71 -4.48 21.40 -0.70
N SER A 72 -4.92 22.34 0.14
CA SER A 72 -4.09 23.49 0.51
C SER A 72 -2.87 23.07 1.36
N PRO A 73 -1.76 23.83 1.36
CA PRO A 73 -0.60 23.52 2.19
C PRO A 73 -0.92 23.44 3.69
N GLU A 74 -1.85 24.26 4.18
CA GLU A 74 -2.27 24.24 5.58
C GLU A 74 -3.04 22.97 5.93
N GLU A 75 -3.97 22.55 5.06
CA GLU A 75 -4.73 21.30 5.22
C GLU A 75 -3.82 20.08 5.11
N ALA A 76 -2.92 20.09 4.13
CA ALA A 76 -1.92 19.05 3.98
C ALA A 76 -1.14 18.92 5.28
N HIS A 77 -0.63 20.01 5.85
CA HIS A 77 0.18 19.98 7.08
C HIS A 77 -0.54 19.39 8.30
N VAL A 78 -1.84 19.60 8.45
CA VAL A 78 -2.63 19.07 9.58
C VAL A 78 -3.23 17.68 9.30
N THR A 79 -3.19 17.21 8.06
CA THR A 79 -3.70 15.88 7.68
C THR A 79 -2.76 14.80 8.21
N ASP A 80 -3.32 13.73 8.76
CA ASP A 80 -2.54 12.58 9.24
C ASP A 80 -1.69 11.95 8.13
N LEU A 81 -0.45 11.52 8.46
CA LEU A 81 0.49 10.95 7.49
C LEU A 81 -0.07 9.70 6.79
N MET A 82 -0.80 8.84 7.51
CA MET A 82 -1.37 7.62 6.93
C MET A 82 -2.46 7.96 5.92
N CYS A 83 -3.23 9.03 6.15
CA CYS A 83 -4.24 9.50 5.21
C CYS A 83 -3.61 10.06 3.93
N ARG A 84 -2.54 10.85 4.06
CA ARG A 84 -1.79 11.37 2.90
C ARG A 84 -1.26 10.25 2.02
N MET A 85 -0.63 9.26 2.66
CA MET A 85 -0.16 8.06 1.97
C MET A 85 -1.32 7.33 1.29
N LEU A 86 -2.44 7.11 1.99
CA LEU A 86 -3.60 6.40 1.43
C LEU A 86 -4.15 7.06 0.15
N PHE A 87 -4.16 8.39 0.06
CA PHE A 87 -4.56 9.10 -1.16
C PHE A 87 -3.68 8.73 -2.35
N GLU A 88 -2.37 8.82 -2.18
CA GLU A 88 -1.40 8.49 -3.24
C GLU A 88 -1.51 7.01 -3.63
N HIS A 89 -1.59 6.11 -2.66
CA HIS A 89 -1.66 4.67 -2.93
C HIS A 89 -2.94 4.28 -3.67
N THR A 90 -4.07 4.90 -3.31
CA THR A 90 -5.34 4.65 -4.00
C THR A 90 -5.23 5.05 -5.47
N TYR A 91 -4.59 6.18 -5.75
CA TYR A 91 -4.33 6.61 -7.12
C TYR A 91 -3.38 5.65 -7.86
N GLU A 92 -2.26 5.26 -7.24
CA GLU A 92 -1.30 4.31 -7.81
C GLU A 92 -1.93 2.97 -8.19
N VAL A 93 -2.78 2.40 -7.31
CA VAL A 93 -3.51 1.15 -7.61
C VAL A 93 -4.40 1.31 -8.82
N ILE A 94 -5.15 2.41 -8.90
CA ILE A 94 -6.08 2.65 -10.00
C ILE A 94 -5.31 2.73 -11.32
N ILE A 95 -4.22 3.50 -11.38
CA ILE A 95 -3.41 3.62 -12.59
C ILE A 95 -2.75 2.27 -12.95
N THR A 96 -2.15 1.58 -11.99
CA THR A 96 -1.49 0.27 -12.23
C THR A 96 -2.47 -0.80 -12.71
N THR A 97 -3.75 -0.72 -12.33
CA THR A 97 -4.78 -1.67 -12.79
C THR A 97 -5.26 -1.37 -14.21
N LEU A 98 -5.13 -0.13 -14.66
CA LEU A 98 -5.63 0.33 -15.96
C LEU A 98 -4.59 0.20 -17.09
N GLU A 99 -3.32 -0.01 -16.76
CA GLU A 99 -2.21 -0.31 -17.69
C GLU A 99 -1.94 -1.82 -17.82
#